data_AF-A0A2M8BYX9-F1
#
_entry.id   AF-A0A2M8BYX9-F1
#
_cell.length_a   1.000
_cell.length_b   1.000
_cell.length_c   1.000
_cell.angle_alpha   90.00
_cell.angle_beta   90.00
_cell.angle_gamma   90.00
#
_symmetry.space_group_name_H-M   'P 1'
#
loop_
_entity.id
_entity.type
_entity.pdbx_description
1 polymer ?
#
loop_
_entity_poly.entity_id
_entity_poly.type
_entity_poly.pdbx_seq_one_letter_code
_entity_poly.pdbx_strand_id
1 'polypeptide(L)'
;VYDDFVSHRLISRLESMGAGIFTPEQVPPETLDMCMARLVGKAHWSFEAEIVGAGEYYLESGVDGIISVAVFACGPDSMMLDMVRHSAGNIGTPFLQLSLDEHTSAGGLITRLEAFIDMVRRKKACV
;
A
#
# COMPACT_ATOMS: atom_id res chain seq x y z
N VAL A 1 9.72 0.30 7.40
CA VAL A 1 9.83 -0.78 6.39
C VAL A 1 11.27 -1.18 6.03
N TYR A 2 12.29 -0.39 6.36
CA TYR A 2 13.69 -0.65 5.94
C TYR A 2 14.50 -1.58 6.87
N ASP A 3 13.88 -2.18 7.88
CA ASP A 3 14.53 -3.19 8.72
C ASP A 3 14.37 -4.57 8.07
N ASP A 4 15.48 -5.15 7.62
CA ASP A 4 15.53 -6.42 6.89
C ASP A 4 14.91 -7.61 7.64
N PHE A 5 15.03 -7.62 8.97
CA PHE A 5 14.58 -8.72 9.80
C PHE A 5 13.08 -8.62 10.08
N VAL A 6 12.61 -7.42 10.41
CA VAL A 6 11.20 -7.15 10.74
C VAL A 6 10.32 -7.05 9.49
N SER A 7 10.83 -6.53 8.38
CA SER A 7 10.08 -6.43 7.11
C SER A 7 10.22 -7.67 6.21
N HIS A 8 11.01 -8.66 6.63
CA HIS A 8 11.39 -9.83 5.83
C HIS A 8 11.96 -9.47 4.43
N ARG A 9 12.63 -8.32 4.29
CA ARG A 9 13.17 -7.78 3.02
C ARG A 9 12.10 -7.59 1.96
N LEU A 10 10.93 -7.07 2.36
CA LEU A 10 9.77 -6.88 1.48
C LEU A 10 10.11 -6.17 0.17
N ILE A 11 10.85 -5.06 0.25
CA ILE A 11 11.23 -4.24 -0.92
C ILE A 11 12.08 -5.07 -1.88
N SER A 12 13.20 -5.65 -1.41
CA SER A 12 14.09 -6.44 -2.25
C SER A 12 13.41 -7.67 -2.87
N ARG A 13 12.42 -8.25 -2.19
CA ARG A 13 11.63 -9.36 -2.75
C ARG A 13 10.74 -8.90 -3.90
N LEU A 14 10.00 -7.80 -3.70
CA LEU A 14 9.17 -7.21 -4.74
C LEU A 14 10.01 -6.82 -5.97
N GLU A 15 11.19 -6.24 -5.76
CA GLU A 15 12.15 -5.94 -6.84
C GLU A 15 12.61 -7.21 -7.57
N SER A 16 12.95 -8.28 -6.84
CA SER A 16 13.32 -9.58 -7.44
C SER A 16 12.20 -10.23 -8.25
N MET A 17 10.94 -9.88 -7.95
CA MET A 17 9.75 -10.28 -8.68
C MET A 17 9.47 -9.36 -9.89
N GLY A 18 10.34 -8.38 -10.16
CA GLY A 18 10.23 -7.45 -11.28
C GLY A 18 9.18 -6.36 -11.10
N ALA A 19 8.77 -6.06 -9.86
CA ALA A 19 7.87 -4.96 -9.57
C ALA A 19 8.65 -3.65 -9.39
N GLY A 20 8.19 -2.57 -10.03
CA GLY A 20 8.61 -1.20 -9.70
C GLY A 20 7.90 -0.76 -8.43
N ILE A 21 8.66 -0.28 -7.44
CA ILE A 21 8.13 0.10 -6.12
C ILE A 21 8.07 1.61 -6.04
N PHE A 22 6.92 2.11 -5.60
CA PHE A 22 6.70 3.51 -5.29
C PHE A 22 6.30 3.65 -3.83
N THR A 23 6.92 4.57 -3.11
CA THR A 23 6.68 4.79 -1.69
C THR A 23 6.19 6.21 -1.41
N PRO A 24 5.44 6.44 -0.32
CA PRO A 24 4.96 7.78 0.04
C PRO A 24 6.06 8.84 0.12
N GLU A 25 7.27 8.47 0.54
CA GLU A 25 8.43 9.36 0.67
C GLU A 25 8.94 9.91 -0.67
N GLN A 26 8.55 9.30 -1.79
CA GLN A 26 8.88 9.78 -3.14
C GLN A 26 7.91 10.86 -3.64
N VAL A 27 6.82 11.12 -2.90
CA VAL A 27 5.83 12.14 -3.24
C VAL A 27 6.10 13.40 -2.42
N PRO A 28 6.09 14.60 -3.04
CA PRO A 28 6.22 15.85 -2.28
C PRO A 28 5.13 15.97 -1.19
N PRO A 29 5.47 16.36 0.05
CA PRO A 29 4.51 16.45 1.15
C PRO A 29 3.28 17.32 0.81
N GLU A 30 3.49 18.43 0.11
CA GLU A 30 2.41 19.32 -0.34
C GLU A 30 1.39 18.62 -1.24
N THR A 31 1.85 17.67 -2.06
CA THR A 31 0.99 16.86 -2.94
C THR A 31 0.20 15.84 -2.13
N LEU A 32 0.84 15.19 -1.14
CA LEU A 32 0.17 14.26 -0.24
C LEU A 32 -0.96 14.95 0.54
N ASP A 33 -0.68 16.13 1.09
CA ASP A 33 -1.67 16.93 1.82
C ASP A 33 -2.84 17.34 0.91
N MET A 34 -2.55 17.75 -0.32
CA MET A 34 -3.59 18.12 -1.29
C MET A 34 -4.48 16.91 -1.67
N CYS A 35 -3.88 15.76 -1.96
CA CYS A 35 -4.61 14.53 -2.29
C CYS A 35 -5.47 14.05 -1.11
N MET A 36 -4.93 14.12 0.12
CA MET A 36 -5.66 13.79 1.34
C MET A 36 -6.82 14.76 1.58
N ALA A 37 -6.58 16.08 1.48
CA ALA A 37 -7.60 17.10 1.70
C ALA A 37 -8.78 16.97 0.74
N ARG A 38 -8.54 16.49 -0.49
CA ARG A 38 -9.62 16.22 -1.45
C ARG A 38 -10.54 15.08 -1.02
N LEU A 39 -10.02 14.07 -0.31
CA LEU A 39 -10.81 12.91 0.12
C LEU A 39 -11.47 13.12 1.49
N VAL A 40 -10.73 13.66 2.46
CA VAL A 40 -11.17 13.76 3.87
C VAL A 40 -11.28 15.20 4.40
N GLY A 41 -10.98 16.21 3.58
CA GLY A 41 -11.08 17.62 3.92
C GLY A 41 -9.89 18.13 4.75
N LYS A 42 -9.75 17.66 5.98
CA LYS A 42 -8.67 18.07 6.89
C LYS A 42 -8.09 16.85 7.60
N ALA A 43 -6.76 16.79 7.66
CA ALA A 43 -6.07 15.77 8.43
C ALA A 43 -6.41 15.88 9.93
N HIS A 44 -6.80 14.75 10.52
CA HIS A 44 -6.96 14.53 11.94
C HIS A 44 -5.69 13.95 12.56
N TRP A 45 -4.86 13.23 11.77
CA TRP A 45 -3.57 12.68 12.22
C TRP A 45 -2.42 13.01 11.28
N SER A 46 -1.22 13.15 11.83
CA SER A 46 -0.02 13.54 11.08
C SER A 46 0.38 12.55 9.97
N PHE A 47 -0.05 11.28 10.06
CA PHE A 47 0.26 10.22 9.09
C PHE A 47 -0.87 9.93 8.09
N GLU A 48 -2.01 10.65 8.17
CA GLU A 48 -3.10 10.48 7.21
C GLU A 48 -2.68 10.84 5.78
N ALA A 49 -1.84 11.87 5.63
CA ALA A 49 -1.30 12.27 4.33
C ALA A 49 -0.45 11.15 3.71
N GLU A 50 0.31 10.42 4.53
CA GLU A 50 1.17 9.32 4.07
C GLU A 50 0.36 8.09 3.62
N ILE A 51 -0.77 7.82 4.26
CA ILE A 51 -1.61 6.65 3.92
C ILE A 51 -2.63 7.01 2.84
N VAL A 52 -3.50 7.99 3.15
CA VAL A 52 -4.63 8.38 2.28
C VAL A 52 -4.12 9.21 1.11
N GLY A 53 -3.29 10.21 1.37
CA GLY A 53 -2.76 11.09 0.32
C GLY A 53 -1.92 10.34 -0.70
N ALA A 54 -1.01 9.46 -0.25
CA ALA A 54 -0.19 8.65 -1.16
C ALA A 54 -1.02 7.61 -1.90
N GLY A 55 -1.96 6.96 -1.20
CA GLY A 55 -2.89 6.01 -1.81
C GLY A 55 -3.66 6.64 -2.96
N GLU A 56 -4.32 7.78 -2.72
CA GLU A 56 -5.06 8.52 -3.74
C GLU A 56 -4.16 9.00 -4.89
N TYR A 57 -2.99 9.57 -4.58
CA TYR A 57 -2.05 10.04 -5.60
C TYR A 57 -1.63 8.92 -6.57
N TYR A 58 -1.32 7.74 -6.04
CA TYR A 58 -0.89 6.60 -6.86
C TYR A 58 -2.05 5.94 -7.60
N LEU A 59 -3.24 5.90 -7.01
CA LEU A 59 -4.45 5.47 -7.73
C LEU A 59 -4.73 6.36 -8.95
N GLU A 60 -4.62 7.69 -8.80
CA GLU A 60 -4.76 8.64 -9.90
C GLU A 60 -3.64 8.53 -10.93
N SER A 61 -2.42 8.21 -10.48
CA SER A 61 -1.27 8.01 -11.36
C SER A 61 -1.34 6.69 -12.16
N GLY A 62 -2.32 5.82 -11.87
CA GLY A 62 -2.54 4.58 -12.60
C GLY A 62 -1.65 3.42 -12.17
N VAL A 63 -1.35 3.29 -10.87
CA VAL A 63 -0.59 2.13 -10.37
C VAL A 63 -1.36 0.81 -10.54
N ASP A 64 -0.59 -0.27 -10.68
CA ASP A 64 -1.12 -1.59 -10.99
C ASP A 64 -1.68 -2.34 -9.78
N GLY A 65 -1.33 -1.88 -8.58
CA GLY A 65 -1.76 -2.45 -7.32
C GLY A 65 -1.18 -1.68 -6.15
N ILE A 66 -1.82 -1.80 -4.98
CA ILE A 66 -1.39 -1.16 -3.74
C ILE A 66 -1.11 -2.23 -2.68
N ILE A 67 0.02 -2.10 -1.99
CA ILE A 67 0.36 -2.93 -0.84
C ILE A 67 0.49 -2.00 0.38
N SER A 68 -0.42 -2.17 1.33
CA SER A 68 -0.33 -1.53 2.64
C SER A 68 0.37 -2.45 3.62
N VAL A 69 1.32 -1.91 4.38
CA VAL A 69 2.02 -2.62 5.46
C VAL A 69 1.71 -1.94 6.78
N ALA A 70 1.00 -2.62 7.66
CA ALA A 70 0.65 -2.12 8.98
C ALA A 70 1.23 -3.05 10.06
N VAL A 71 1.55 -2.52 11.24
CA VAL A 71 1.82 -3.34 12.43
C VAL A 71 0.51 -3.69 13.12
N PHE A 72 0.43 -4.88 13.72
CA PHE A 72 -0.78 -5.34 14.40
C PHE A 72 -1.25 -4.33 15.47
N ALA A 73 -2.57 -4.17 15.61
CA ALA A 73 -3.24 -3.29 16.58
C ALA A 73 -3.12 -1.76 16.38
N CYS A 74 -2.76 -1.26 15.19
CA CYS A 74 -2.88 0.17 14.90
C CYS A 74 -4.31 0.56 14.50
N GLY A 75 -5.15 0.86 15.50
CA GLY A 75 -6.56 1.25 15.31
C GLY A 75 -6.84 2.35 14.28
N PRO A 76 -6.18 3.53 14.32
CA PRO A 76 -6.47 4.63 13.39
C PRO A 76 -6.15 4.30 11.93
N ASP A 77 -5.13 3.47 11.68
CA ASP A 77 -4.74 3.05 10.34
C ASP A 77 -5.85 2.26 9.64
N SER A 78 -6.64 1.50 10.38
CA SER A 78 -7.69 0.65 9.79
C SER A 78 -8.75 1.44 9.04
N MET A 79 -9.14 2.62 9.53
CA MET A 79 -10.12 3.49 8.87
C MET A 79 -9.54 4.13 7.60
N MET A 80 -8.30 4.62 7.69
CA MET A 80 -7.60 5.23 6.56
C MET A 80 -7.34 4.21 5.44
N LEU A 81 -6.93 3.00 5.80
CA LEU A 81 -6.71 1.91 4.86
C LEU A 81 -7.99 1.44 4.19
N ASP A 82 -9.13 1.48 4.89
CA ASP A 82 -10.41 1.13 4.28
C ASP A 82 -10.86 2.17 3.25
N MET A 83 -10.57 3.46 3.48
CA MET A 83 -10.80 4.52 2.49
C MET A 83 -9.99 4.26 1.21
N VAL A 84 -8.69 4.02 1.33
CA VAL A 84 -7.83 3.74 0.16
C VAL A 84 -8.25 2.44 -0.54
N ARG A 85 -8.60 1.40 0.23
CA ARG A 85 -9.14 0.15 -0.32
C ARG A 85 -10.42 0.39 -1.10
N HIS A 86 -11.33 1.22 -0.58
CA HIS A 86 -12.57 1.56 -1.24
C HIS A 86 -12.32 2.29 -2.57
N SER A 87 -11.46 3.31 -2.56
CA SER A 87 -11.04 4.02 -3.79
C SER A 87 -10.40 3.07 -4.81
N ALA A 88 -9.51 2.18 -4.37
CA ALA A 88 -8.89 1.19 -5.24
C ALA A 88 -9.93 0.25 -5.86
N GLY A 89 -10.93 -0.19 -5.07
CA GLY A 89 -12.05 -1.00 -5.56
C GLY A 89 -12.89 -0.30 -6.62
N ASN A 90 -13.13 1.01 -6.48
CA ASN A 90 -13.92 1.80 -7.43
C ASN A 90 -13.28 1.89 -8.81
N ILE A 91 -11.95 1.88 -8.89
CA ILE A 91 -11.20 1.85 -10.17
C ILE A 91 -10.69 0.44 -10.52
N GLY A 92 -11.07 -0.56 -9.73
CA GLY A 92 -10.72 -1.97 -9.89
C GLY A 92 -9.26 -2.31 -9.60
N THR A 93 -8.47 -1.42 -8.99
CA THR A 93 -7.06 -1.64 -8.67
C THR A 93 -6.90 -2.65 -7.51
N PRO A 94 -6.11 -3.72 -7.69
CA PRO A 94 -5.86 -4.68 -6.62
C PRO A 94 -5.22 -4.06 -5.37
N PHE A 95 -5.70 -4.46 -4.20
CA PHE A 95 -5.21 -3.96 -2.91
C PHE A 95 -4.86 -5.12 -1.97
N LEU A 96 -3.67 -5.08 -1.35
CA LEU A 96 -3.22 -6.03 -0.34
C LEU A 96 -2.88 -5.33 0.96
N GLN A 97 -3.49 -5.77 2.06
CA GLN A 97 -3.08 -5.37 3.41
C GLN A 97 -2.23 -6.47 4.05
N LEU A 98 -0.98 -6.14 4.37
CA LEU A 98 -0.06 -6.96 5.14
C LEU A 98 -0.01 -6.44 6.57
N SER A 99 -0.19 -7.35 7.52
CA SER A 99 0.02 -7.07 8.94
C SER A 99 1.34 -7.71 9.35
N LEU A 100 2.26 -6.91 9.88
CA LEU A 100 3.50 -7.38 10.49
C LEU A 100 3.23 -7.59 11.98
N ASP A 101 3.32 -8.85 12.41
CA ASP A 101 3.22 -9.31 13.79
C ASP A 101 4.41 -10.23 14.08
N GLU A 102 4.88 -10.29 15.32
CA GLU A 102 5.92 -11.21 15.79
C GLU A 102 5.58 -12.69 15.51
N HIS A 103 4.28 -13.01 15.40
CA HIS A 103 3.80 -14.33 14.99
C HIS A 103 3.69 -14.54 13.47
N THR A 104 4.04 -13.55 12.66
CA THR A 104 3.94 -13.64 11.20
C THR A 104 5.05 -14.54 10.66
N SER A 105 4.69 -15.70 10.11
CA SER A 105 5.68 -16.53 9.43
C SER A 105 6.10 -15.86 8.11
N ALA A 106 7.42 -15.75 7.90
CA ALA A 106 7.99 -15.21 6.67
C ALA A 106 7.44 -15.92 5.41
N GLY A 107 7.21 -17.24 5.50
CA GLY A 107 6.62 -18.02 4.42
C GLY A 107 5.20 -17.60 4.04
N GLY A 108 4.33 -17.37 5.04
CA GLY A 108 2.96 -16.92 4.79
C GLY A 108 2.89 -15.54 4.14
N LEU A 109 3.81 -14.63 4.50
CA LEU A 109 3.91 -13.31 3.89
C LEU A 109 4.37 -13.41 2.42
N ILE A 110 5.37 -14.25 2.14
CA ILE A 110 5.89 -14.47 0.77
C ILE A 110 4.79 -15.02 -0.14
N THR A 111 4.07 -16.07 0.29
CA THR A 111 3.01 -16.67 -0.55
C THR A 111 1.90 -15.67 -0.87
N ARG A 112 1.55 -14.79 0.08
CA ARG A 112 0.57 -13.72 -0.17
C ARG A 112 1.07 -12.69 -1.17
N LEU A 113 2.34 -12.32 -1.12
CA LEU A 113 2.96 -11.43 -2.10
C LEU A 113 3.00 -12.06 -3.49
N GLU A 114 3.39 -13.33 -3.59
CA GLU A 114 3.40 -14.08 -4.85
C GLU A 114 2.01 -14.13 -5.49
N ALA A 115 1.00 -14.49 -4.70
CA ALA A 115 -0.39 -14.52 -5.16
C ALA A 115 -0.88 -13.12 -5.59
N PHE A 116 -0.48 -12.07 -4.87
CA PHE A 116 -0.86 -10.70 -5.21
C PHE A 116 -0.22 -10.23 -6.54
N ILE A 117 1.07 -10.46 -6.73
CA ILE A 117 1.76 -10.10 -7.98
C ILE A 117 1.20 -10.89 -9.16
N ASP A 118 0.89 -12.18 -8.98
CA ASP A 118 0.22 -12.99 -10.01
C ASP A 118 -1.17 -12.41 -10.38
N MET A 119 -1.97 -12.02 -9.38
CA MET A 119 -3.26 -11.35 -9.61
C MET A 119 -3.11 -10.04 -10.40
N VAL A 120 -2.15 -9.19 -10.03
CA VAL A 120 -1.87 -7.92 -10.73
C VAL A 120 -1.46 -8.18 -12.19
N ARG A 121 -0.57 -9.15 -12.42
CA ARG A 121 -0.12 -9.53 -13.77
C ARG A 121 -1.26 -10.05 -14.64
N ARG A 122 -2.14 -10.88 -14.09
CA ARG A 122 -3.32 -11.40 -14.81
C ARG A 122 -4.28 -10.28 -15.20
N LYS A 123 -4.51 -9.30 -14.31
CA LYS A 123 -5.33 -8.13 -14.62
C LYS A 123 -4.75 -7.35 -15.81
N LYS A 124 -3.42 -7.14 -15.85
CA LYS A 124 -2.76 -6.49 -16.99
C LYS A 124 -2.88 -7.27 -18.29
N ALA A 125 -2.72 -8.60 -18.25
CA ALA A 125 -2.73 -9.43 -19.45
C ALA A 125 -4.12 -9.55 -20.10
N CYS A 126 -5.19 -9.26 -19.36
CA CYS A 126 -6.57 -9.28 -19.86
C CYS A 126 -7.06 -7.93 -20.43
N VAL A 127 -6.22 -6.88 -20.42
CA VAL A 127 -6.54 -5.54 -20.96
C VAL A 127 -5.94 -5.36 -22.35
#